data_AF-A0A7X2S7T4-F1
#
_entry.id   AF-A0A7X2S7T4-F1
#
_cell.length_a   1.000
_cell.length_b   1.000
_cell.length_c   1.000
_cell.angle_alpha   90.00
_cell.angle_beta   90.00
_cell.angle_gamma   90.00
#
_symmetry.space_group_name_H-M   'P 1'
#
loop_
_entity.id
_entity.type
_entity.pdbx_description
1 polymer ?
#
loop_
_entity_poly.entity_id
_entity_poly.type
_entity_poly.pdbx_seq_one_letter_code
_entity_poly.pdbx_strand_id
1 'polypeptide(L)'
;MKRLQNAEDISRLKDAFHKVFINSDPFGNPFQETLSKKVLIFPTDGYYLAKNQFAALMKTIEHFEQGTFFGSESEGDRFDLSQDFNSELAPQHWVIESHIDYEDYQSIPFVVENSLYSIHGEWGLQVSHEDHAILAGNSEFIARFKEAYSEWEEDKEKFFQHWAEVNKNGCADMKWIDDFKKQF
;
A
#
# COMPACT_ATOMS: atom_id res chain seq x y z
N MET A 1 -7.29 -9.22 -13.09
CA MET A 1 -6.40 -9.62 -11.96
C MET A 1 -6.26 -11.14 -11.88
N LYS A 2 -5.17 -11.66 -11.30
CA LYS A 2 -4.95 -13.10 -11.10
C LYS A 2 -4.26 -13.36 -9.75
N ARG A 3 -4.82 -14.28 -8.94
CA ARG A 3 -4.17 -14.79 -7.73
C ARG A 3 -2.96 -15.65 -8.08
N LEU A 4 -1.86 -15.47 -7.38
CA LEU A 4 -0.61 -16.21 -7.57
C LEU A 4 -0.50 -17.31 -6.50
N GLN A 5 -0.24 -18.55 -6.94
CA GLN A 5 -0.25 -19.73 -6.06
C GLN A 5 0.89 -20.72 -6.36
N ASN A 6 1.82 -20.36 -7.23
CA ASN A 6 2.98 -21.20 -7.55
C ASN A 6 4.28 -20.52 -7.09
N ALA A 7 5.28 -21.35 -6.76
CA ALA A 7 6.52 -20.88 -6.16
C ALA A 7 7.31 -19.91 -7.07
N GLU A 8 7.25 -20.07 -8.40
CA GLU A 8 7.97 -19.20 -9.34
C GLU A 8 7.40 -17.77 -9.32
N ASP A 9 6.08 -17.64 -9.42
CA ASP A 9 5.38 -16.36 -9.35
C ASP A 9 5.59 -15.70 -7.98
N ILE A 10 5.55 -16.47 -6.88
CA ILE A 10 5.80 -15.96 -5.53
C ILE A 10 7.24 -15.49 -5.37
N SER A 11 8.23 -16.21 -5.93
CA SER A 11 9.63 -15.77 -5.92
C SER A 11 9.81 -14.43 -6.64
N ARG A 12 9.20 -14.28 -7.83
CA ARG A 12 9.28 -13.01 -8.58
C ARG A 12 8.64 -11.85 -7.84
N LEU A 13 7.53 -12.12 -7.17
CA LEU A 13 6.81 -11.15 -6.37
C LEU A 13 7.61 -10.75 -5.11
N LYS A 14 8.24 -11.70 -4.43
CA LYS A 14 9.18 -11.45 -3.32
C LYS A 14 10.34 -10.55 -3.75
N ASP A 15 10.90 -10.79 -4.93
CA ASP A 15 11.98 -9.96 -5.49
C ASP A 15 11.49 -8.53 -5.77
N ALA A 16 10.29 -8.36 -6.32
CA ALA A 16 9.69 -7.05 -6.53
C ALA A 16 9.38 -6.34 -5.20
N PHE A 17 8.85 -7.07 -4.21
CA PHE A 17 8.55 -6.56 -2.89
C PHE A 17 9.81 -5.96 -2.24
N HIS A 18 10.94 -6.68 -2.24
CA HIS A 18 12.17 -6.20 -1.63
C HIS A 18 12.83 -5.02 -2.35
N LYS A 19 12.49 -4.74 -3.62
CA LYS A 19 12.92 -3.50 -4.29
C LYS A 19 12.19 -2.26 -3.77
N VAL A 20 11.02 -2.44 -3.19
CA VAL A 20 10.13 -1.37 -2.74
C VAL A 20 10.18 -1.21 -1.22
N PHE A 21 10.19 -2.33 -0.50
CA PHE A 21 10.00 -2.37 0.94
C PHE A 21 11.18 -3.02 1.68
N ILE A 22 11.46 -2.50 2.88
CA ILE A 22 12.34 -3.12 3.88
C ILE A 22 11.56 -3.98 4.88
N ASN A 23 10.26 -3.72 5.08
CA ASN A 23 9.36 -4.49 5.95
C ASN A 23 7.88 -4.27 5.55
N SER A 24 6.94 -4.92 6.24
CA SER A 24 5.48 -4.78 6.01
C SER A 24 4.77 -3.84 6.98
N ASP A 25 5.49 -3.07 7.79
CA ASP A 25 4.89 -2.30 8.88
C ASP A 25 4.36 -0.94 8.37
N PRO A 26 3.03 -0.75 8.28
CA PRO A 26 2.45 0.51 7.79
C PRO A 26 2.46 1.62 8.85
N PHE A 27 2.92 1.34 10.08
CA PHE A 27 3.06 2.30 11.18
C PHE A 27 4.47 2.88 11.27
N GLY A 28 5.43 2.25 10.60
CA GLY A 28 6.81 2.69 10.48
C GLY A 28 7.12 3.30 9.11
N ASN A 29 8.41 3.27 8.74
CA ASN A 29 8.86 3.53 7.38
C ASN A 29 9.14 2.19 6.69
N PRO A 30 8.20 1.63 5.92
CA PRO A 30 8.38 0.31 5.32
C PRO A 30 9.18 0.36 4.02
N PHE A 31 9.57 1.54 3.52
CA PHE A 31 10.10 1.71 2.17
C PHE A 31 11.62 1.70 2.10
N GLN A 32 12.15 1.25 0.96
CA GLN A 32 13.55 1.42 0.59
C GLN A 32 13.91 2.91 0.49
N GLU A 33 15.16 3.27 0.82
CA GLU A 33 15.63 4.66 0.79
C GLU A 33 15.56 5.31 -0.60
N THR A 34 15.57 4.49 -1.65
CA THR A 34 15.37 4.93 -3.04
C THR A 34 14.00 5.57 -3.26
N LEU A 35 12.98 5.19 -2.47
CA LEU A 35 11.63 5.74 -2.50
C LEU A 35 11.47 6.85 -1.46
N SER A 36 12.21 7.94 -1.69
CA SER A 36 12.35 9.04 -0.73
C SER A 36 11.15 9.99 -0.65
N LYS A 37 10.25 9.98 -1.64
CA LYS A 37 9.05 10.82 -1.64
C LYS A 37 7.85 10.00 -1.19
N LYS A 38 7.06 10.60 -0.29
CA LYS A 38 5.92 9.94 0.32
C LYS A 38 4.69 10.83 0.35
N VAL A 39 3.53 10.19 0.34
CA VAL A 39 2.21 10.79 0.53
C VAL A 39 1.44 9.95 1.54
N LEU A 40 0.88 10.62 2.54
CA LEU A 40 -0.08 10.04 3.45
C LEU A 40 -1.46 10.15 2.81
N ILE A 41 -2.19 9.04 2.79
CA ILE A 41 -3.55 8.95 2.26
C ILE A 41 -4.46 8.58 3.42
N PHE A 42 -5.51 9.38 3.65
CA PHE A 42 -6.40 9.21 4.79
C PHE A 42 -7.74 9.98 4.63
N PRO A 43 -8.89 9.39 4.99
CA PRO A 43 -9.08 8.00 5.39
C PRO A 43 -9.14 7.06 4.19
N THR A 44 -8.72 5.81 4.37
CA THR A 44 -9.00 4.72 3.43
C THR A 44 -10.38 4.11 3.70
N ASP A 45 -10.79 3.15 2.87
CA ASP A 45 -12.03 2.37 3.03
C ASP A 45 -11.66 0.98 3.59
N GLY A 46 -11.36 0.93 4.90
CA GLY A 46 -10.76 -0.23 5.53
C GLY A 46 -9.43 -0.60 4.87
N TYR A 47 -9.32 -1.85 4.40
CA TYR A 47 -8.14 -2.38 3.70
C TYR A 47 -7.98 -1.92 2.25
N TYR A 48 -8.79 -0.97 1.77
CA TYR A 48 -8.78 -0.52 0.39
C TYR A 48 -8.63 0.99 0.30
N LEU A 49 -8.01 1.48 -0.78
CA LEU A 49 -8.11 2.89 -1.14
C LEU A 49 -9.57 3.26 -1.44
N ALA A 50 -9.99 4.46 -1.04
CA ALA A 50 -11.26 5.03 -1.48
C ALA A 50 -11.26 5.28 -2.99
N LYS A 51 -12.44 5.40 -3.61
CA LYS A 51 -12.59 5.49 -5.07
C LYS A 51 -11.78 6.61 -5.73
N ASN A 52 -11.72 7.80 -5.14
CA ASN A 52 -10.93 8.94 -5.65
C ASN A 52 -9.41 8.69 -5.51
N GLN A 53 -8.97 8.14 -4.38
CA GLN A 53 -7.57 7.77 -4.11
C GLN A 53 -7.09 6.70 -5.09
N PHE A 54 -7.91 5.66 -5.30
CA PHE A 54 -7.65 4.59 -6.25
C PHE A 54 -7.59 5.12 -7.70
N ALA A 55 -8.55 5.95 -8.10
CA ALA A 55 -8.57 6.54 -9.44
C ALA A 55 -7.32 7.38 -9.71
N ALA A 56 -6.84 8.14 -8.72
CA ALA A 56 -5.60 8.89 -8.84
C ALA A 56 -4.36 8.00 -8.95
N LEU A 57 -4.31 6.90 -8.19
CA LEU A 57 -3.24 5.91 -8.31
C LEU A 57 -3.23 5.30 -9.71
N MET A 58 -4.37 4.84 -10.22
CA MET A 58 -4.46 4.24 -11.56
C MET A 58 -4.06 5.23 -12.67
N LYS A 59 -4.55 6.48 -12.60
CA LYS A 59 -4.14 7.55 -13.53
C LYS A 59 -2.64 7.81 -13.49
N THR A 60 -2.02 7.66 -12.32
CA THR A 60 -0.56 7.80 -12.15
C THR A 60 0.16 6.62 -12.79
N ILE A 61 -0.25 5.38 -12.50
CA ILE A 61 0.34 4.16 -13.07
C ILE A 61 0.25 4.15 -14.60
N GLU A 62 -0.90 4.56 -15.16
CA GLU A 62 -1.12 4.68 -16.60
C GLU A 62 -0.14 5.67 -17.24
N HIS A 63 0.15 6.79 -16.58
CA HIS A 63 1.11 7.79 -17.08
C HIS A 63 2.53 7.24 -17.25
N PHE A 64 2.94 6.28 -16.42
CA PHE A 64 4.24 5.62 -16.50
C PHE A 64 4.21 4.32 -17.33
N GLU A 65 3.12 4.07 -18.06
CA GLU A 65 2.93 2.92 -18.96
C GLU A 65 3.18 1.56 -18.27
N GLN A 66 2.92 1.49 -16.96
CA GLN A 66 3.07 0.25 -16.22
C GLN A 66 1.84 -0.63 -16.47
N GLY A 67 2.01 -1.75 -17.17
CA GLY A 67 0.88 -2.62 -17.55
C GLY A 67 0.27 -3.43 -16.39
N THR A 68 1.08 -3.72 -15.37
CA THR A 68 0.66 -4.54 -14.21
C THR A 68 1.44 -4.15 -12.96
N PHE A 69 0.86 -4.40 -11.80
CA PHE A 69 1.47 -4.26 -10.48
C PHE A 69 1.10 -5.44 -9.58
N PHE A 70 1.72 -5.55 -8.42
CA PHE A 70 1.44 -6.61 -7.45
C PHE A 70 0.59 -6.10 -6.29
N GLY A 71 -0.29 -6.97 -5.77
CA GLY A 71 -0.98 -6.82 -4.51
C GLY A 71 -0.59 -7.96 -3.56
N SER A 72 -0.38 -7.69 -2.28
CA SER A 72 0.02 -8.71 -1.29
C SER A 72 -0.47 -8.37 0.10
N GLU A 73 -0.96 -9.37 0.82
CA GLU A 73 -1.19 -9.26 2.26
C GLU A 73 0.14 -9.16 3.03
N SER A 74 0.11 -8.45 4.15
CA SER A 74 1.30 -7.98 4.89
C SER A 74 1.59 -8.75 6.18
N GLU A 75 0.66 -9.58 6.67
CA GLU A 75 0.83 -10.38 7.89
C GLU A 75 1.69 -11.64 7.68
N GLY A 76 2.49 -12.00 8.71
CA GLY A 76 3.25 -13.25 8.76
C GLY A 76 4.44 -13.36 7.80
N ASP A 77 5.00 -14.58 7.69
CA ASP A 77 6.05 -14.90 6.71
C ASP A 77 5.41 -15.22 5.34
N ARG A 78 4.98 -14.15 4.67
CA ARG A 78 4.19 -14.19 3.43
C ARG A 78 4.92 -14.67 2.17
N PHE A 79 6.23 -14.85 2.22
CA PHE A 79 7.00 -15.36 1.09
C PHE A 79 7.78 -16.64 1.44
N ASP A 80 7.32 -17.36 2.46
CA ASP A 80 7.82 -18.69 2.77
C ASP A 80 7.35 -19.68 1.71
N LEU A 81 8.28 -20.07 0.84
CA LEU A 81 8.03 -21.00 -0.26
C LEU A 81 7.70 -22.43 0.19
N SER A 82 7.82 -22.73 1.48
CA SER A 82 7.38 -24.01 2.05
C SER A 82 5.87 -24.06 2.34
N GLN A 83 5.17 -22.93 2.26
CA GLN A 83 3.73 -22.86 2.47
C GLN A 83 2.93 -23.45 1.32
N ASP A 84 1.77 -24.01 1.64
CA ASP A 84 0.76 -24.35 0.65
C ASP A 84 -0.03 -23.09 0.28
N PHE A 85 0.35 -22.43 -0.82
CA PHE A 85 -0.33 -21.24 -1.35
C PHE A 85 -1.76 -21.51 -1.88
N ASN A 86 -2.23 -22.77 -1.85
CA ASN A 86 -3.63 -23.11 -2.08
C ASN A 86 -4.48 -23.04 -0.80
N SER A 87 -3.85 -22.98 0.37
CA SER A 87 -4.54 -22.82 1.64
C SER A 87 -5.24 -21.46 1.72
N GLU A 88 -6.42 -21.44 2.32
CA GLU A 88 -7.13 -20.20 2.66
C GLU A 88 -6.43 -19.43 3.79
N LEU A 89 -5.53 -20.09 4.52
CA LEU A 89 -4.74 -19.49 5.61
C LEU A 89 -3.39 -18.93 5.12
N ALA A 90 -3.01 -19.20 3.87
CA ALA A 90 -1.78 -18.67 3.30
C ALA A 90 -1.99 -17.19 2.89
N PRO A 91 -0.98 -16.32 3.13
CA PRO A 91 -1.03 -14.95 2.65
C PRO A 91 -1.32 -14.90 1.15
N GLN A 92 -2.22 -14.01 0.78
CA GLN A 92 -2.72 -13.94 -0.57
C GLN A 92 -1.95 -12.88 -1.39
N HIS A 93 -1.72 -13.24 -2.66
CA HIS A 93 -0.93 -12.46 -3.59
C HIS A 93 -1.59 -12.39 -4.96
N TRP A 94 -1.50 -11.24 -5.61
CA TRP A 94 -2.14 -11.00 -6.90
C TRP A 94 -1.22 -10.24 -7.84
N VAL A 95 -1.34 -10.57 -9.13
CA VAL A 95 -0.97 -9.65 -10.20
C VAL A 95 -2.22 -8.92 -10.67
N ILE A 96 -2.12 -7.60 -10.73
CA ILE A 96 -3.22 -6.68 -11.00
C ILE A 96 -2.88 -5.92 -12.27
N GLU A 97 -3.85 -5.79 -13.16
CA GLU A 97 -3.71 -5.04 -14.41
C GLU A 97 -3.93 -3.56 -14.13
N SER A 98 -3.16 -2.68 -14.75
CA SER A 98 -3.25 -1.23 -14.48
C SER A 98 -4.53 -0.56 -14.97
N HIS A 99 -5.35 -1.27 -15.74
CA HIS A 99 -6.65 -0.83 -16.22
C HIS A 99 -7.82 -1.52 -15.49
N ILE A 100 -7.55 -2.16 -14.35
CA ILE A 100 -8.60 -2.71 -13.47
C ILE A 100 -9.54 -1.57 -13.02
N ASP A 101 -10.85 -1.85 -12.96
CA ASP A 101 -11.81 -0.89 -12.41
C ASP A 101 -11.85 -0.96 -10.86
N TYR A 102 -12.54 0.00 -10.26
CA TYR A 102 -12.59 0.11 -8.80
C TYR A 102 -13.33 -1.06 -8.16
N GLU A 103 -14.40 -1.51 -8.81
CA GLU A 103 -15.25 -2.58 -8.34
C GLU A 103 -14.52 -3.94 -8.34
N ASP A 104 -13.71 -4.21 -9.38
CA ASP A 104 -12.84 -5.37 -9.46
C ASP A 104 -11.70 -5.29 -8.43
N TYR A 105 -11.10 -4.11 -8.22
CA TYR A 105 -10.11 -3.90 -7.16
C TYR A 105 -10.67 -4.22 -5.76
N GLN A 106 -11.88 -3.74 -5.46
CA GLN A 106 -12.60 -4.02 -4.21
C GLN A 106 -13.01 -5.49 -4.06
N SER A 107 -13.06 -6.26 -5.15
CA SER A 107 -13.36 -7.69 -5.11
C SER A 107 -12.17 -8.56 -4.70
N ILE A 108 -10.95 -7.99 -4.63
CA ILE A 108 -9.77 -8.68 -4.09
C ILE A 108 -10.01 -8.93 -2.60
N PRO A 109 -10.00 -10.17 -2.09
CA PRO A 109 -10.38 -10.46 -0.71
C PRO A 109 -9.22 -10.19 0.26
N PHE A 110 -8.79 -8.92 0.39
CA PHE A 110 -7.86 -8.53 1.45
C PHE A 110 -8.57 -8.59 2.80
N VAL A 111 -8.05 -9.42 3.71
CA VAL A 111 -8.61 -9.59 5.06
C VAL A 111 -7.74 -8.97 6.17
N VAL A 112 -6.56 -8.49 5.79
CA VAL A 112 -5.53 -7.88 6.64
C VAL A 112 -4.86 -6.71 5.91
N GLU A 113 -3.89 -6.05 6.55
CA GLU A 113 -3.07 -5.03 5.92
C GLU A 113 -2.45 -5.57 4.62
N ASN A 114 -2.32 -4.69 3.64
CA ASN A 114 -1.83 -5.08 2.34
C ASN A 114 -0.95 -4.02 1.71
N SER A 115 -0.22 -4.46 0.68
CA SER A 115 0.67 -3.63 -0.09
C SER A 115 0.32 -3.72 -1.56
N LEU A 116 0.30 -2.58 -2.25
CA LEU A 116 0.29 -2.50 -3.72
C LEU A 116 1.63 -1.97 -4.20
N TYR A 117 2.25 -2.56 -5.21
CA TYR A 117 3.59 -2.13 -5.58
C TYR A 117 3.99 -2.48 -7.00
N SER A 118 4.86 -1.64 -7.54
CA SER A 118 5.47 -1.81 -8.85
C SER A 118 6.32 -3.08 -8.96
N ILE A 119 6.41 -3.61 -10.19
CA ILE A 119 7.23 -4.79 -10.50
C ILE A 119 8.74 -4.44 -10.48
N HIS A 120 9.10 -3.21 -10.83
CA HIS A 120 10.50 -2.82 -10.98
C HIS A 120 11.03 -1.94 -9.83
N GLY A 121 10.18 -1.59 -8.86
CA GLY A 121 10.61 -0.92 -7.63
C GLY A 121 10.47 0.59 -7.65
N GLU A 122 9.68 1.17 -8.55
CA GLU A 122 9.53 2.62 -8.72
C GLU A 122 8.56 3.26 -7.71
N TRP A 123 7.61 2.47 -7.20
CA TRP A 123 6.63 2.89 -6.20
C TRP A 123 6.08 1.71 -5.40
N GLY A 124 5.55 2.04 -4.22
CA GLY A 124 4.81 1.13 -3.36
C GLY A 124 3.81 1.86 -2.48
N LEU A 125 2.76 1.16 -2.10
CA LEU A 125 1.70 1.58 -1.21
C LEU A 125 1.59 0.55 -0.09
N GLN A 126 1.43 0.98 1.16
CA GLN A 126 0.93 0.13 2.24
C GLN A 126 -0.37 0.68 2.80
N VAL A 127 -1.36 -0.19 2.97
CA VAL A 127 -2.64 0.09 3.58
C VAL A 127 -2.69 -0.55 4.97
N SER A 128 -3.03 0.25 5.97
CA SER A 128 -3.14 -0.13 7.38
C SER A 128 -4.56 -0.58 7.72
N HIS A 129 -4.70 -1.34 8.82
CA HIS A 129 -6.00 -1.60 9.45
C HIS A 129 -6.58 -0.38 10.20
N GLU A 130 -5.80 0.70 10.36
CA GLU A 130 -6.21 1.95 11.01
C GLU A 130 -6.57 3.07 10.01
N ASP A 131 -7.20 2.68 8.89
CA ASP A 131 -7.76 3.57 7.87
C ASP A 131 -6.78 4.56 7.22
N HIS A 132 -5.47 4.26 7.21
CA HIS A 132 -4.48 5.06 6.50
C HIS A 132 -3.67 4.23 5.50
N ALA A 133 -3.14 4.91 4.50
CA ALA A 133 -2.14 4.34 3.62
C ALA A 133 -0.95 5.29 3.41
N ILE A 134 0.22 4.70 3.16
CA ILE A 134 1.40 5.44 2.74
C ILE A 134 1.72 5.05 1.31
N LEU A 135 1.76 6.03 0.42
CA LEU A 135 2.30 5.87 -0.93
C LEU A 135 3.72 6.42 -0.96
N ALA A 136 4.69 5.64 -1.42
CA ALA A 136 6.04 6.08 -1.68
C ALA A 136 6.45 5.84 -3.13
N GLY A 137 7.31 6.70 -3.64
CA GLY A 137 7.78 6.64 -5.02
C GLY A 137 8.98 7.53 -5.25
N ASN A 138 9.50 7.50 -6.48
CA ASN A 138 10.41 8.54 -6.92
C ASN A 138 9.69 9.91 -7.01
N SER A 139 10.47 10.98 -7.21
CA SER A 139 9.91 12.34 -7.18
C SER A 139 8.89 12.62 -8.29
N GLU A 140 9.06 12.02 -9.46
CA GLU A 140 8.17 12.21 -10.61
C GLU A 140 6.84 11.49 -10.36
N PHE A 141 6.90 10.24 -9.88
CA PHE A 141 5.72 9.44 -9.56
C PHE A 141 4.85 10.13 -8.50
N ILE A 142 5.46 10.59 -7.42
CA ILE A 142 4.73 11.27 -6.34
C ILE A 142 4.19 12.63 -6.79
N ALA A 143 4.93 13.40 -7.59
CA ALA A 143 4.40 14.64 -8.15
C ALA A 143 3.16 14.37 -8.99
N ARG A 144 3.20 13.34 -9.84
CA ARG A 144 2.08 12.96 -10.70
C ARG A 144 0.86 12.49 -9.91
N PHE A 145 1.07 11.72 -8.84
CA PHE A 145 0.00 11.33 -7.93
C PHE A 145 -0.67 12.54 -7.28
N LYS A 146 0.12 13.50 -6.78
CA LYS A 146 -0.40 14.74 -6.15
C LYS A 146 -1.19 15.62 -7.11
N GLU A 147 -0.83 15.64 -8.39
CA GLU A 147 -1.63 16.31 -9.43
C GLU A 147 -2.97 15.62 -9.68
N ALA A 148 -3.01 14.30 -9.56
CA ALA A 148 -4.21 13.49 -9.77
C ALA A 148 -5.14 13.45 -8.54
N TYR A 149 -4.59 13.60 -7.35
CA TYR A 149 -5.31 13.57 -6.07
C TYR A 149 -5.00 14.82 -5.26
N SER A 150 -5.81 15.88 -5.37
CA SER A 150 -5.55 17.16 -4.70
C SER A 150 -5.79 17.15 -3.18
N GLU A 151 -6.54 16.16 -2.67
CA GLU A 151 -6.90 16.06 -1.24
C GLU A 151 -5.71 15.61 -0.35
N TRP A 152 -4.57 15.21 -0.95
CA TRP A 152 -3.39 14.73 -0.22
C TRP A 152 -2.86 15.69 0.86
N GLU A 153 -3.04 17.00 0.69
CA GLU A 153 -2.65 17.99 1.71
C GLU A 153 -3.58 17.91 2.93
N GLU A 154 -4.89 17.81 2.68
CA GLU A 154 -5.89 17.71 3.72
C GLU A 154 -5.81 16.37 4.46
N ASP A 155 -5.48 15.27 3.77
CA ASP A 155 -5.35 13.93 4.36
C ASP A 155 -4.34 13.93 5.53
N LYS A 156 -3.22 14.65 5.36
CA LYS A 156 -2.21 14.78 6.43
C LYS A 156 -2.78 15.50 7.65
N GLU A 157 -3.53 16.58 7.44
CA GLU A 157 -4.16 17.34 8.52
C GLU A 157 -5.25 16.54 9.20
N LYS A 158 -6.14 15.89 8.43
CA LYS A 158 -7.21 15.02 8.91
C LYS A 158 -6.67 13.88 9.76
N PHE A 159 -5.61 13.21 9.30
CA PHE A 159 -4.98 12.13 10.04
C PHE A 159 -4.42 12.61 11.38
N PHE A 160 -3.70 13.73 11.42
CA PHE A 160 -3.15 14.25 12.67
C PHE A 160 -4.23 14.74 13.64
N GLN A 161 -5.31 15.33 13.14
CA GLN A 161 -6.46 15.73 13.95
C GLN A 161 -7.16 14.50 14.54
N HIS A 162 -7.46 13.50 13.71
CA HIS A 162 -8.07 12.24 14.12
C HIS A 162 -7.28 11.59 15.26
N TRP A 163 -5.97 11.41 15.08
CA TRP A 163 -5.12 10.77 16.08
C TRP A 163 -4.90 11.61 17.34
N ALA A 164 -4.95 12.94 17.24
CA ALA A 164 -4.95 13.81 18.41
C ALA A 164 -6.24 13.65 19.25
N GLU A 165 -7.38 13.43 18.60
CA GLU A 165 -8.66 13.17 19.27
C GLU A 165 -8.71 11.78 19.91
N VAL A 166 -8.26 10.75 19.20
CA VAL A 166 -8.14 9.38 19.73
C VAL A 166 -7.25 9.35 20.98
N ASN A 167 -6.11 10.05 20.95
CA ASN A 167 -5.20 10.13 22.10
C ASN A 167 -5.85 10.79 23.33
N LYS A 168 -6.64 11.87 23.14
CA LYS A 168 -7.38 12.51 24.25
C LYS A 168 -8.36 11.56 24.93
N ASN A 169 -8.91 10.61 24.18
CA ASN A 169 -9.88 9.64 24.68
C ASN A 169 -9.21 8.41 25.31
N GLY A 170 -7.89 8.25 25.17
CA GLY A 170 -7.10 7.19 25.82
C GLY A 170 -7.38 5.77 25.29
N CYS A 171 -7.91 5.64 24.08
CA CYS A 171 -8.43 4.38 23.56
C CYS A 171 -7.44 3.56 22.69
N ALA A 172 -6.26 4.09 22.36
CA ALA A 172 -5.33 3.44 21.41
C ALA A 172 -3.86 3.50 21.85
N ASP A 173 -3.04 2.56 21.37
CA ASP A 173 -1.58 2.61 21.53
C ASP A 173 -0.98 3.63 20.54
N MET A 174 -0.54 4.76 21.07
CA MET A 174 -0.04 5.89 20.30
C MET A 174 1.48 5.89 20.12
N LYS A 175 2.22 4.86 20.55
CA LYS A 175 3.70 4.91 20.57
C LYS A 175 4.33 5.14 19.20
N TRP A 176 3.66 4.73 18.12
CA TRP A 176 4.17 4.81 16.76
C TRP A 176 3.94 6.19 16.10
N ILE A 177 2.93 6.96 16.55
CA ILE A 177 2.46 8.16 15.83
C ILE A 177 3.52 9.26 15.71
N ASP A 178 4.34 9.42 16.75
CA ASP A 178 5.35 10.48 16.80
C ASP A 178 6.53 10.20 15.86
N ASP A 179 6.89 8.93 15.71
CA ASP A 179 7.89 8.51 14.72
C ASP A 179 7.31 8.52 13.30
N PHE A 180 6.04 8.14 13.16
CA PHE A 180 5.33 8.20 11.89
C PHE A 180 5.27 9.61 11.30
N LYS A 181 4.96 10.61 12.14
CA LYS A 181 4.92 12.03 11.74
C LYS A 181 6.22 12.53 11.13
N LYS A 182 7.38 12.02 11.59
CA LYS A 182 8.70 12.47 11.12
C LYS A 182 8.98 12.08 9.66
N GLN A 183 8.14 11.22 9.08
CA GLN A 183 8.28 10.79 7.70
C GLN A 183 7.77 11.79 6.67
N PHE A 184 7.00 12.82 7.08
CA PHE A 184 6.24 13.70 6.19
C PHE A 184 6.43 15.20 6.44
#